data_AF-A0A4Z2BEI4-F1
#
_entry.id   AF-A0A4Z2BEI4-F1
#
_cell.length_a   1.000
_cell.length_b   1.000
_cell.length_c   1.000
_cell.angle_alpha   90.00
_cell.angle_beta   90.00
_cell.angle_gamma   90.00
#
_symmetry.space_group_name_H-M   'P 1'
#
loop_
_entity.id
_entity.type
_entity.pdbx_description
1 polymer ?
#
loop_
_entity_poly.entity_id
_entity_poly.type
_entity_poly.pdbx_seq_one_letter_code
_entity_poly.pdbx_strand_id
1 'polypeptide(L)'
;MPNFEGTWKMKSSLNFEELLKALASLQHLLMTTAAAAGRSVSWRKKKRDYNQSLATWETGTKIYCKQTLLSGDGPKTFWSRELKGEELELIFGADEVVCTRIYVRA
;
A
#
# COMPACT_ATOMS: atom_id res chain seq x y z
N MET A 1 -19.35 -2.01 5.30
CA MET A 1 -17.97 -1.50 5.09
C MET A 1 -17.01 -2.56 5.60
N PRO A 2 -16.02 -3.03 4.81
CA PRO A 2 -15.17 -4.16 5.18
C PRO A 2 -14.32 -3.85 6.40
N ASN A 3 -14.06 -4.89 7.20
CA ASN A 3 -13.21 -4.77 8.38
C ASN A 3 -11.75 -5.09 8.04
N PHE A 4 -10.95 -4.06 7.80
CA PHE A 4 -9.49 -4.17 7.63
C PHE A 4 -8.73 -4.23 8.97
N GLU A 5 -9.40 -3.96 10.10
CA GLU A 5 -8.75 -3.87 11.41
C GLU A 5 -8.32 -5.23 11.93
N GLY A 6 -7.17 -5.28 12.57
CA GLY A 6 -6.62 -6.49 13.16
C GLY A 6 -5.15 -6.70 12.81
N THR A 7 -4.62 -7.83 13.27
CA THR A 7 -3.25 -8.24 12.98
C THR A 7 -3.26 -9.13 11.75
N TRP A 8 -2.38 -8.82 10.82
CA TRP A 8 -2.22 -9.54 9.57
C TRP A 8 -0.78 -10.01 9.44
N LYS A 9 -0.59 -11.26 9.06
CA LYS A 9 0.70 -11.89 8.80
C LYS A 9 0.90 -12.03 7.30
N MET A 10 2.07 -11.63 6.82
CA MET A 10 2.42 -11.73 5.41
C MET A 10 2.52 -13.21 5.00
N LYS A 11 1.77 -13.58 3.97
CA LYS A 11 1.80 -14.89 3.32
C LYS A 11 2.77 -14.88 2.14
N SER A 12 2.77 -13.82 1.32
CA SER A 12 3.67 -13.68 0.18
C SER A 12 3.94 -12.22 -0.17
N SER A 13 5.04 -11.98 -0.88
CA SER A 13 5.44 -10.67 -1.40
C SER A 13 6.18 -10.87 -2.73
N LEU A 14 5.71 -10.21 -3.78
CA LEU A 14 6.30 -10.24 -5.12
C LEU A 14 6.81 -8.85 -5.50
N ASN A 15 7.95 -8.78 -6.19
CA ASN A 15 8.57 -7.57 -6.74
C ASN A 15 8.85 -6.44 -5.72
N PHE A 16 9.10 -6.80 -4.46
CA PHE A 16 9.30 -5.80 -3.43
C PHE A 16 10.65 -5.07 -3.57
N GLU A 17 11.71 -5.79 -3.92
CA GLU A 17 13.04 -5.18 -4.09
C GLU A 17 13.07 -4.25 -5.30
N GLU A 18 12.39 -4.60 -6.37
CA GLU A 18 12.23 -3.80 -7.58
C GLU A 18 11.46 -2.52 -7.26
N LEU A 19 10.39 -2.64 -6.47
CA LEU A 19 9.66 -1.47 -5.98
C LEU A 19 10.57 -0.57 -5.15
N LEU A 20 11.37 -1.15 -4.24
CA LEU A 20 12.34 -0.37 -3.46
C LEU A 20 13.36 0.33 -4.35
N LYS A 21 13.86 -0.31 -5.41
CA LYS A 21 14.77 0.31 -6.38
C LYS A 21 14.11 1.45 -7.15
N ALA A 22 12.86 1.27 -7.59
CA ALA A 22 12.10 2.32 -8.27
C ALA A 22 11.85 3.53 -7.35
N LEU A 23 11.54 3.27 -6.08
CA LEU A 23 11.30 4.29 -5.06
C LEU A 23 12.58 4.90 -4.46
N ALA A 24 13.73 4.23 -4.57
CA ALA A 24 15.01 4.71 -4.03
C ALA A 24 15.51 6.01 -4.69
N SER A 25 14.95 6.36 -5.86
CA SER A 25 15.16 7.66 -6.51
C SER A 25 14.51 8.83 -5.74
N LEU A 26 13.54 8.57 -4.85
CA LEU A 26 12.93 9.55 -3.97
C LEU A 26 13.59 9.52 -2.59
N GLN A 27 14.39 10.55 -2.27
CA GLN A 27 14.92 10.80 -0.92
C GLN A 27 13.84 11.08 0.15
N HIS A 28 12.55 11.08 -0.21
CA HIS A 28 11.42 11.38 0.66
C HIS A 28 10.39 10.25 0.68
N LEU A 29 10.71 9.05 1.19
CA LEU A 29 9.64 8.09 1.56
C LEU A 29 10.04 7.05 2.61
N LEU A 30 10.47 7.50 3.80
CA LEU A 30 10.74 6.62 4.96
C LEU A 30 9.48 5.90 5.50
N MET A 31 8.28 6.40 5.18
CA MET A 31 7.03 5.87 5.74
C MET A 31 6.51 4.62 5.00
N THR A 32 6.71 4.54 3.67
CA THR A 32 6.18 3.44 2.85
C THR A 32 7.11 2.23 2.84
N THR A 33 8.42 2.45 2.97
CA THR A 33 9.43 1.39 3.07
C THR A 33 9.38 0.66 4.41
N ALA A 34 9.18 1.36 5.52
CA ALA A 34 9.09 0.76 6.86
C ALA A 34 7.84 -0.13 7.04
N ALA A 35 6.67 0.31 6.53
CA ALA A 35 5.45 -0.50 6.55
C ALA A 35 5.55 -1.75 5.67
N ALA A 36 6.30 -1.66 4.57
CA ALA A 36 6.54 -2.78 3.67
C ALA A 36 7.63 -3.74 4.20
N ALA A 37 8.62 -3.31 4.97
CA ALA A 37 9.61 -4.25 5.52
C ALA A 37 9.01 -5.21 6.59
N GLY A 38 7.87 -4.87 7.20
CA GLY A 38 7.24 -5.65 8.27
C GLY A 38 6.54 -6.93 7.80
N ARG A 39 6.91 -8.09 8.39
CA ARG A 39 6.23 -9.39 8.20
C ARG A 39 4.84 -9.49 8.84
N SER A 40 4.54 -8.60 9.78
CA SER A 40 3.23 -8.48 10.42
C SER A 40 2.83 -7.02 10.48
N VAL A 41 1.56 -6.73 10.22
CA VAL A 41 1.00 -5.37 10.25
C VAL A 41 -0.26 -5.36 11.10
N SER A 42 -0.38 -4.36 11.98
CA SER A 42 -1.58 -4.12 12.78
C SER A 42 -2.29 -2.88 12.23
N TRP A 43 -3.53 -3.05 11.78
CA TRP A 43 -4.33 -1.95 11.26
C TRP A 43 -5.35 -1.49 12.30
N ARG A 44 -5.41 -0.18 12.52
CA ARG A 44 -6.47 0.49 13.28
C ARG A 44 -7.07 1.59 12.43
N LYS A 45 -8.39 1.74 12.47
CA LYS A 45 -9.06 2.87 11.83
C LYS A 45 -8.75 4.15 12.62
N LYS A 46 -8.03 5.09 12.02
CA LYS A 46 -7.91 6.46 12.54
C LYS A 46 -9.00 7.34 11.93
N LYS A 47 -9.61 8.18 12.76
CA LYS A 47 -10.58 9.21 12.34
C LYS A 47 -9.79 10.33 11.64
N ARG A 48 -9.86 10.34 10.30
CA ARG A 48 -9.56 11.42 9.33
C ARG A 48 -8.34 12.32 9.61
N ASP A 49 -7.30 12.16 8.77
CA ASP A 49 -6.44 13.24 8.22
C ASP A 49 -5.62 12.64 7.08
N TYR A 50 -5.92 13.01 5.82
CA TYR A 50 -5.06 12.68 4.68
C TYR A 50 -4.78 13.95 3.89
N ASN A 51 -3.53 14.38 3.94
CA ASN A 51 -3.00 15.42 3.08
C ASN A 51 -2.93 14.86 1.64
N GLN A 52 -3.68 15.48 0.73
CA GLN A 52 -3.63 15.43 -0.75
C GLN A 52 -3.45 14.08 -1.49
N SER A 53 -3.89 12.96 -0.90
CA SER A 53 -3.96 11.68 -1.60
C SER A 53 -5.42 11.19 -1.55
N LEU A 54 -6.13 11.31 -2.68
CA LEU A 54 -7.55 10.95 -2.84
C LEU A 54 -7.69 9.42 -2.82
N ALA A 55 -7.67 8.82 -1.63
CA ALA A 55 -8.03 7.42 -1.47
C ALA A 55 -9.53 7.26 -1.71
N THR A 56 -9.89 6.50 -2.74
CA THR A 56 -11.28 6.24 -3.16
C THR A 56 -11.61 4.77 -3.01
N TRP A 57 -12.86 4.48 -2.67
CA TRP A 57 -13.38 3.12 -2.77
C TRP A 57 -13.67 2.81 -4.24
N GLU A 58 -12.97 1.84 -4.80
CA GLU A 58 -13.31 1.32 -6.14
C GLU A 58 -14.49 0.35 -6.06
N THR A 59 -14.51 -0.45 -4.99
CA THR A 59 -15.57 -1.42 -4.73
C THR A 59 -15.94 -1.41 -3.25
N GLY A 60 -16.93 -2.22 -2.89
CA GLY A 60 -17.26 -2.46 -1.48
C GLY A 60 -16.11 -3.03 -0.67
N THR A 61 -15.10 -3.67 -1.29
CA THR A 61 -13.98 -4.37 -0.63
C THR A 61 -12.61 -3.81 -0.97
N LYS A 62 -12.51 -2.85 -1.90
CA LYS A 62 -11.26 -2.32 -2.44
C LYS A 62 -11.14 -0.82 -2.27
N ILE A 63 -10.01 -0.40 -1.70
CA ILE A 63 -9.57 0.99 -1.60
C ILE A 63 -8.41 1.17 -2.56
N TYR A 64 -8.44 2.22 -3.37
CA TYR A 64 -7.36 2.60 -4.26
C TYR A 64 -6.95 4.03 -3.99
N CYS A 65 -5.67 4.32 -4.15
CA CYS A 65 -5.15 5.67 -4.05
C CYS A 65 -4.04 5.87 -5.06
N LYS A 66 -4.15 6.95 -5.82
CA LYS A 66 -3.09 7.42 -6.71
C LYS A 66 -2.43 8.62 -6.06
N GLN A 67 -1.11 8.55 -5.90
CA GLN A 67 -0.33 9.68 -5.43
C GLN A 67 0.24 10.38 -6.65
N THR A 68 -0.10 11.67 -6.78
CA THR A 68 0.49 12.54 -7.79
C THR A 68 1.47 13.44 -7.07
N LEU A 69 2.70 13.56 -7.58
CA LEU A 69 3.66 14.51 -7.02
C LEU A 69 3.07 15.92 -7.09
N LEU A 70 3.19 16.66 -5.99
CA LEU A 70 2.74 18.05 -5.90
C LEU A 70 3.66 18.99 -6.71
N SER A 71 4.94 18.62 -6.86
CA SER A 71 5.92 19.33 -7.67
C SER A 71 7.15 18.44 -7.94
N GLY A 72 7.74 18.55 -9.13
CA GLY A 72 8.97 17.85 -9.53
C GLY A 72 8.75 16.61 -10.41
N ASP A 73 9.85 16.09 -10.97
CA ASP A 73 9.89 14.82 -11.69
C ASP A 73 10.12 13.66 -10.72
N GLY A 74 9.26 12.64 -10.79
CA GLY A 74 9.35 11.45 -9.95
C GLY A 74 8.34 10.38 -10.38
N PRO A 75 8.53 9.14 -9.91
CA PRO A 75 7.68 8.02 -10.31
C PRO A 75 6.22 8.26 -9.92
N LYS A 76 5.30 7.91 -10.82
CA LYS A 76 3.87 7.89 -10.51
C LYS A 76 3.61 6.72 -9.58
N THR A 77 3.26 7.02 -8.34
CA THR A 77 3.00 5.98 -7.34
C THR A 77 1.51 5.79 -7.10
N PHE A 78 1.14 4.55 -6.79
CA PHE A 78 -0.22 4.22 -6.36
C PHE A 78 -0.19 3.08 -5.36
N TRP A 79 -1.29 2.90 -4.65
CA TRP A 79 -1.51 1.71 -3.85
C TRP A 79 -2.97 1.29 -3.88
N SER A 80 -3.21 -0.01 -3.72
CA SER A 80 -4.54 -0.54 -3.46
C SER A 80 -4.54 -1.51 -2.31
N ARG A 81 -5.70 -1.62 -1.68
CA ARG A 81 -5.99 -2.54 -0.60
C ARG A 81 -7.31 -3.22 -0.86
N GLU A 82 -7.31 -4.53 -0.94
CA GLU A 82 -8.52 -5.31 -1.19
C GLU A 82 -8.63 -6.48 -0.21
N LEU A 83 -9.83 -6.68 0.34
CA LEU A 83 -10.16 -7.91 1.06
C LEU A 83 -10.76 -8.93 0.09
N LYS A 84 -10.07 -10.07 -0.04
CA LYS A 84 -10.47 -11.22 -0.84
C LYS A 84 -10.72 -12.40 0.08
N GLY A 85 -11.91 -12.46 0.67
CA GLY A 85 -12.25 -13.45 1.70
C GLY A 85 -11.43 -13.24 2.96
N GLU A 86 -10.57 -14.21 3.31
CA GLU A 86 -9.68 -14.16 4.47
C GLU A 86 -8.31 -13.53 4.17
N GLU A 87 -8.06 -13.19 2.91
CA GLU A 87 -6.81 -12.58 2.47
C GLU A 87 -6.96 -11.06 2.31
N LEU A 88 -5.91 -10.36 2.71
CA LEU A 88 -5.72 -8.95 2.45
C LEU A 88 -4.64 -8.80 1.37
N GLU A 89 -5.04 -8.33 0.20
CA GLU A 89 -4.14 -7.99 -0.89
C GLU A 89 -3.74 -6.51 -0.79
N LEU A 90 -2.43 -6.27 -0.82
CA LEU A 90 -1.84 -4.94 -0.94
C LEU A 90 -1.04 -4.87 -2.23
N ILE A 91 -1.40 -3.91 -3.09
CA ILE A 91 -0.66 -3.59 -4.31
C ILE A 91 -0.01 -2.23 -4.12
N PHE A 92 1.27 -2.14 -4.47
CA PHE A 92 2.02 -0.89 -4.53
C PHE A 92 2.60 -0.77 -5.94
N GLY A 93 2.40 0.38 -6.57
CA GLY A 93 2.98 0.66 -7.87
C GLY A 93 3.86 1.89 -7.84
N ALA A 94 4.93 1.86 -8.63
CA ALA A 94 5.80 2.98 -8.92
C ALA A 94 6.24 2.88 -10.39
N ASP A 95 5.74 3.79 -11.24
CA ASP A 95 5.87 3.72 -12.69
C ASP A 95 5.43 2.34 -13.24
N GLU A 96 6.35 1.61 -13.88
CA GLU A 96 6.12 0.28 -14.48
C GLU A 96 6.25 -0.87 -13.46
N VAL A 97 6.71 -0.57 -12.24
CA VAL A 97 6.94 -1.59 -11.21
C VAL A 97 5.71 -1.75 -10.34
N VAL A 98 5.23 -2.98 -10.21
CA VAL A 98 4.13 -3.35 -9.33
C VAL A 98 4.59 -4.42 -8.34
N CYS A 99 4.47 -4.11 -7.05
CA CYS A 99 4.65 -5.03 -5.94
C CYS A 99 3.28 -5.49 -5.44
N THR A 100 3.13 -6.81 -5.26
CA THR A 100 1.91 -7.41 -4.72
C THR A 100 2.24 -8.19 -3.47
N ARG A 101 1.43 -8.00 -2.43
CA ARG A 101 1.61 -8.64 -1.12
C ARG A 101 0.30 -9.19 -0.62
N ILE A 102 0.34 -10.43 -0.16
CA ILE A 102 -0.82 -11.12 0.39
C ILE A 102 -0.59 -11.32 1.87
N TYR A 103 -1.59 -10.96 2.66
CA TYR A 103 -1.60 -11.18 4.09
C TYR A 103 -2.82 -12.01 4.50
N VAL A 104 -2.67 -12.77 5.57
CA VAL A 104 -3.76 -13.51 6.23
C VAL A 104 -3.91 -13.00 7.66
N ARG A 105 -5.08 -13.18 8.26
CA ARG A 105 -5.27 -12.89 9.70
C ARG A 105 -4.27 -13.68 10.52
N ALA A 106 -3.63 -13.01 11.49
CA ALA A 106 -2.72 -13.64 12.44
C ALA A 106 -3.50 -14.23 13.62
#